data_AF-A0A1F9X5R9-F1
#
_entry.id   AF-A0A1F9X5R9-F1
#
_cell.length_a   1.000
_cell.length_b   1.000
_cell.length_c   1.000
_cell.angle_alpha   90.00
_cell.angle_beta   90.00
_cell.angle_gamma   90.00
#
_symmetry.space_group_name_H-M   'P 1'
#
loop_
_entity.id
_entity.type
_entity.pdbx_description
1 polymer ?
#
loop_
_entity_poly.entity_id
_entity_poly.type
_entity_poly.pdbx_seq_one_letter_code
_entity_poly.pdbx_strand_id
1 'polypeptide(L)'
;MNHRLSWLYVVLAFSLAISFNIFVVSKRFSNPFPPAGVSPISEYAVFDLAGIVTGTRRLFADIAWIQLLQYYGQTDKPVGMEEEIETSWDATKFLFGLRLWRDEHEDEEQCDGHDCQHHGHRHIDDSKDPSRHKRLLSHCLRIVSLDPFFNYVYLYGAGALAWNLERTDEAVELLKKGISELDAYHANFGNDVNEPYWRINLYLSAILYRKSGEFLKMTEVLEKAVRLPECPTIVKSILANIYQKDGKLAQSLQLWIDIYESKDTSYHSHAAAKITELRNIIPLTLPSPRRGEDTKAGGLLSSPRRGED
;
A
#
# COMPACT_ATOMS: atom_id res chain seq x y z
N MET A 1 10.43 -5.88 -62.76
CA MET A 1 10.47 -4.98 -61.59
C MET A 1 11.11 -5.76 -60.44
N ASN A 2 12.25 -5.30 -59.91
CA ASN A 2 13.03 -6.11 -58.96
C ASN A 2 12.29 -6.21 -57.62
N HIS A 3 11.59 -7.32 -57.39
CA HIS A 3 10.85 -7.60 -56.15
C HIS A 3 11.71 -7.40 -54.89
N ARG A 4 13.02 -7.64 -54.98
CA ARG A 4 13.98 -7.39 -53.90
C ARG A 4 14.12 -5.90 -53.54
N LEU A 5 14.05 -5.00 -54.51
CA LEU A 5 14.11 -3.55 -54.27
C LEU A 5 12.82 -3.06 -53.60
N SER A 6 11.67 -3.62 -54.00
CA SER A 6 10.36 -3.29 -53.39
C SER A 6 10.29 -3.66 -51.91
N TRP A 7 10.83 -4.81 -51.51
CA TRP A 7 10.86 -5.24 -50.11
C TRP A 7 11.72 -4.32 -49.23
N LEU A 8 12.85 -3.81 -49.75
CA LEU A 8 13.68 -2.86 -49.01
C LEU A 8 12.94 -1.56 -48.70
N TYR A 9 12.14 -1.03 -49.64
CA TYR A 9 11.32 0.16 -49.38
C TYR A 9 10.22 -0.09 -48.34
N VAL A 10 9.60 -1.27 -48.35
CA VAL A 10 8.59 -1.65 -47.35
C VAL A 10 9.23 -1.73 -45.97
N VAL A 11 10.36 -2.42 -45.82
CA VAL A 11 11.08 -2.54 -44.53
C VAL A 11 11.54 -1.16 -44.04
N LEU A 12 12.07 -0.31 -44.92
CA LEU A 12 12.49 1.05 -44.57
C LEU A 12 11.30 1.90 -44.09
N ALA A 13 10.17 1.86 -44.81
CA ALA A 13 8.97 2.61 -44.45
C ALA A 13 8.40 2.16 -43.10
N PHE A 14 8.34 0.85 -42.84
CA PHE A 14 7.94 0.31 -41.54
C PHE A 14 8.90 0.72 -40.42
N SER A 15 10.21 0.66 -40.66
CA SER A 15 11.22 1.03 -39.66
C SER A 15 11.13 2.52 -39.30
N LEU A 16 10.90 3.39 -40.30
CA LEU A 16 10.67 4.83 -40.10
C LEU A 16 9.37 5.08 -39.33
N ALA A 17 8.28 4.38 -39.67
CA ALA A 17 7.01 4.50 -38.95
C ALA A 17 7.14 4.04 -37.49
N ILE A 18 7.86 2.95 -37.22
CA ILE A 18 8.14 2.46 -35.86
C ILE A 18 8.99 3.49 -35.11
N SER A 19 10.07 3.99 -35.72
CA SER A 19 10.95 4.98 -35.09
C SER A 19 10.24 6.30 -34.78
N PHE A 20 9.38 6.76 -35.69
CA PHE A 20 8.55 7.94 -35.48
C PHE A 20 7.53 7.72 -34.36
N ASN A 21 6.88 6.56 -34.32
CA ASN A 21 5.98 6.21 -33.21
C ASN A 21 6.73 6.15 -31.88
N ILE A 22 7.90 5.50 -31.82
CA ILE A 22 8.76 5.47 -30.62
C ILE A 22 9.12 6.90 -30.21
N PHE A 23 9.49 7.77 -31.14
CA PHE A 23 9.80 9.17 -30.84
C PHE A 23 8.59 9.93 -30.27
N VAL A 24 7.43 9.85 -30.92
CA VAL A 24 6.20 10.50 -30.46
C VAL A 24 5.76 9.97 -29.09
N VAL A 25 5.80 8.66 -28.90
CA VAL A 25 5.51 8.01 -27.60
C VAL A 25 6.52 8.47 -26.57
N SER A 26 7.83 8.42 -26.83
CA SER A 26 8.85 8.84 -25.86
C SER A 26 8.74 10.32 -25.45
N LYS A 27 8.18 11.18 -26.32
CA LYS A 27 7.97 12.60 -26.04
C LYS A 27 6.65 12.90 -25.34
N ARG A 28 5.62 12.09 -25.54
CA ARG A 28 4.27 12.31 -25.00
C ARG A 28 3.92 11.40 -23.84
N PHE A 29 4.63 10.29 -23.69
CA PHE A 29 4.40 9.26 -22.70
C PHE A 29 5.60 9.21 -21.76
N SER A 30 5.41 9.71 -20.55
CA SER A 30 6.31 9.45 -19.44
C SER A 30 5.95 8.09 -18.85
N ASN A 31 6.90 7.15 -18.82
CA ASN A 31 6.64 5.82 -18.29
C ASN A 31 6.34 5.91 -16.78
N PRO A 32 5.12 5.55 -16.32
CA PRO A 32 4.74 5.67 -14.91
C PRO A 32 5.51 4.69 -14.01
N PHE A 33 6.11 3.65 -14.60
CA PHE A 33 6.87 2.66 -13.88
C PHE A 33 8.30 3.16 -13.66
N PRO A 34 8.86 2.98 -12.44
CA PRO A 34 10.28 3.21 -12.23
C PRO A 34 11.10 2.36 -13.23
N PRO A 35 12.33 2.79 -13.59
CA PRO A 35 13.25 1.94 -14.31
C PRO A 35 13.28 0.60 -13.60
N ALA A 36 13.19 -0.51 -14.35
CA ALA A 36 13.22 -1.83 -13.75
C ALA A 36 14.46 -1.90 -12.85
N GLY A 37 14.25 -1.86 -11.53
CA GLY A 37 15.32 -2.12 -10.58
C GLY A 37 15.90 -3.47 -10.96
N VAL A 38 17.20 -3.67 -10.73
CA VAL A 38 17.81 -4.98 -10.96
C VAL A 38 17.14 -5.93 -9.97
N SER A 39 16.04 -6.56 -10.38
CA SER A 39 15.43 -7.63 -9.62
C SER A 39 16.52 -8.68 -9.47
N PRO A 40 16.73 -9.26 -8.27
CA PRO A 40 17.60 -10.41 -8.14
C PRO A 40 17.18 -11.40 -9.22
N ILE A 41 18.15 -11.95 -9.97
CA ILE A 41 17.87 -12.94 -11.02
C ILE A 41 17.03 -14.05 -10.38
N SER A 42 15.72 -13.97 -10.61
CA SER A 42 14.73 -14.88 -10.06
C SER A 42 14.45 -15.94 -11.10
N GLU A 43 13.89 -17.06 -10.66
CA GLU A 43 13.39 -18.13 -11.54
C GLU A 43 12.35 -17.63 -12.56
N TYR A 44 11.73 -16.48 -12.30
CA TYR A 44 10.75 -15.83 -13.18
C TYR A 44 11.32 -14.69 -14.04
N ALA A 45 12.63 -14.42 -13.98
CA ALA A 45 13.24 -13.26 -14.62
C ALA A 45 12.95 -13.18 -16.13
N VAL A 46 12.87 -14.31 -16.83
CA VAL A 46 12.54 -14.36 -18.26
C VAL A 46 11.10 -13.92 -18.52
N PHE A 47 10.15 -14.37 -17.69
CA PHE A 47 8.75 -13.96 -17.78
C PHE A 47 8.57 -12.49 -17.46
N ASP A 48 9.18 -12.03 -16.37
CA ASP A 48 9.12 -10.65 -15.94
C ASP A 48 9.73 -9.73 -17.02
N LEU A 49 10.86 -10.14 -17.63
CA LEU A 49 11.46 -9.45 -18.76
C LEU A 49 10.54 -9.44 -19.99
N ALA A 50 9.87 -10.56 -20.31
CA ALA A 50 8.92 -10.61 -21.40
C ALA A 50 7.80 -9.58 -21.20
N GLY A 51 7.16 -9.56 -20.03
CA GLY A 51 6.14 -8.57 -19.68
C GLY A 51 6.64 -7.12 -19.71
N ILE A 52 7.90 -6.89 -19.32
CA ILE A 52 8.56 -5.59 -19.41
C ILE A 52 8.75 -5.15 -20.86
N VAL A 53 9.28 -6.03 -21.73
CA VAL A 53 9.64 -5.72 -23.12
C VAL A 53 8.40 -5.58 -24.00
N THR A 54 7.36 -6.38 -23.77
CA THR A 54 6.09 -6.29 -24.50
C THR A 54 5.20 -5.15 -24.01
N GLY A 55 5.56 -4.48 -22.91
CA GLY A 55 4.74 -3.44 -22.29
C GLY A 55 3.52 -3.99 -21.53
N THR A 56 3.42 -5.30 -21.32
CA THR A 56 2.31 -5.95 -20.60
C THR A 56 2.63 -6.19 -19.12
N ARG A 57 3.40 -5.30 -18.48
CA ARG A 57 3.87 -5.44 -17.09
C ARG A 57 2.75 -5.70 -16.08
N ARG A 58 1.62 -4.99 -16.21
CA ARG A 58 0.46 -5.16 -15.31
C ARG A 58 -0.15 -6.56 -15.41
N LEU A 59 -0.32 -7.08 -16.62
CA LEU A 59 -0.80 -8.45 -16.84
C LEU A 59 0.13 -9.47 -16.17
N PHE A 60 1.45 -9.28 -16.28
CA PHE A 60 2.42 -10.16 -15.63
C PHE A 60 2.40 -10.00 -14.10
N ALA A 61 2.11 -8.80 -13.58
CA ALA A 61 1.88 -8.59 -12.16
C ALA A 61 0.62 -9.35 -11.67
N ASP A 62 -0.46 -9.37 -12.46
CA ASP A 62 -1.67 -10.18 -12.17
C ASP A 62 -1.37 -11.68 -12.14
N ILE A 63 -0.57 -12.18 -13.10
CA ILE A 63 -0.12 -13.58 -13.11
C ILE A 63 0.72 -13.89 -11.86
N ALA A 64 1.68 -13.02 -11.54
CA ALA A 64 2.52 -13.17 -10.35
C ALA A 64 1.71 -13.10 -9.05
N TRP A 65 0.61 -12.32 -9.04
CA TRP A 65 -0.34 -12.28 -7.92
C TRP A 65 -1.11 -13.59 -7.76
N ILE A 66 -1.58 -14.21 -8.85
CA ILE A 66 -2.21 -15.54 -8.79
C ILE A 66 -1.22 -16.57 -8.23
N GLN A 67 0.03 -16.52 -8.66
CA GLN A 67 1.09 -17.41 -8.15
C GLN A 67 1.34 -17.22 -6.65
N LEU A 68 1.40 -15.96 -6.17
CA LEU A 68 1.49 -15.67 -4.73
C LEU A 68 0.31 -16.28 -3.97
N LEU A 69 -0.92 -16.13 -4.47
CA LEU A 69 -2.11 -16.69 -3.82
C LEU A 69 -2.08 -18.21 -3.80
N GLN A 70 -1.63 -18.87 -4.87
CA GLN A 70 -1.44 -20.31 -4.92
C GLN A 70 -0.37 -20.76 -3.92
N TYR A 71 0.80 -20.13 -3.94
CA TYR A 71 1.90 -20.39 -3.01
C TYR A 71 1.44 -20.27 -1.55
N TYR A 72 0.77 -19.17 -1.21
CA TYR A 72 0.31 -18.92 0.15
C TYR A 72 -0.84 -19.85 0.57
N GLY A 73 -1.72 -20.20 -0.38
CA GLY A 73 -2.88 -21.06 -0.18
C GLY A 73 -2.57 -22.56 -0.10
N GLN A 74 -1.36 -23.00 -0.46
CA GLN A 74 -0.97 -24.41 -0.38
C GLN A 74 -0.88 -24.90 1.08
N THR A 75 -1.66 -25.94 1.38
CA THR A 75 -1.63 -26.67 2.65
C THR A 75 -0.74 -27.91 2.53
N ASP A 76 0.43 -27.83 3.16
CA ASP A 76 1.28 -28.92 3.66
C ASP A 76 1.92 -29.91 2.66
N LYS A 77 1.75 -29.72 1.35
CA LYS A 77 2.63 -30.35 0.35
C LYS A 77 3.61 -29.30 -0.16
N PRO A 78 4.93 -29.43 0.09
CA PRO A 78 5.90 -28.66 -0.67
C PRO A 78 5.79 -29.11 -2.12
N VAL A 79 5.10 -28.33 -2.94
CA VAL A 79 5.13 -28.50 -4.39
C VAL A 79 6.58 -28.27 -4.83
N GLY A 80 7.12 -29.20 -5.61
CA GLY A 80 8.46 -29.06 -6.15
C GLY A 80 8.54 -27.77 -6.95
N MET A 81 9.66 -27.06 -6.86
CA MET A 81 9.87 -25.78 -7.55
C MET A 81 9.63 -25.90 -9.07
N GLU A 82 9.91 -27.07 -9.64
CA GLU A 82 9.62 -27.41 -11.04
C GLU A 82 8.11 -27.42 -11.37
N GLU A 83 7.27 -27.93 -10.45
CA GLU A 83 5.82 -28.07 -10.64
C GLU A 83 5.09 -26.72 -10.53
N GLU A 84 5.58 -25.81 -9.68
CA GLU A 84 5.11 -24.41 -9.60
C GLU A 84 5.47 -23.60 -10.87
N ILE A 85 6.67 -23.83 -11.42
CA ILE A 85 7.09 -23.22 -12.68
C ILE A 85 6.28 -23.79 -13.85
N GLU A 86 5.99 -25.10 -13.86
CA GLU A 86 5.19 -25.74 -14.91
C GLU A 86 3.74 -25.22 -14.94
N THR A 87 3.09 -25.09 -13.79
CA THR A 87 1.74 -24.47 -13.69
C THR A 87 1.74 -23.01 -14.13
N SER A 88 2.81 -22.25 -13.82
CA SER A 88 3.03 -20.89 -14.34
C SER A 88 3.16 -20.86 -15.88
N TRP A 89 3.90 -21.82 -16.45
CA TRP A 89 4.03 -21.97 -17.90
C TRP A 89 2.68 -22.31 -18.54
N ASP A 90 1.85 -23.13 -17.91
CA ASP A 90 0.54 -23.52 -18.46
C ASP A 90 -0.46 -22.36 -18.50
N ALA A 91 -0.49 -21.51 -17.47
CA ALA A 91 -1.26 -20.27 -17.49
C ALA A 91 -0.77 -19.32 -18.59
N THR A 92 0.55 -19.23 -18.80
CA THR A 92 1.16 -18.41 -19.85
C THR A 92 0.85 -18.97 -21.24
N LYS A 93 0.95 -20.29 -21.44
CA LYS A 93 0.60 -20.99 -22.69
C LYS A 93 -0.88 -20.79 -23.03
N PHE A 94 -1.76 -20.86 -22.03
CA PHE A 94 -3.19 -20.60 -22.17
C PHE A 94 -3.48 -19.16 -22.62
N LEU A 95 -2.86 -18.16 -21.98
CA LEU A 95 -3.07 -16.73 -22.29
C LEU A 95 -2.48 -16.30 -23.64
N PHE A 96 -1.33 -16.85 -24.04
CA PHE A 96 -0.63 -16.45 -25.27
C PHE A 96 -0.91 -17.38 -26.47
N GLY A 97 -1.77 -18.39 -26.31
CA GLY A 97 -2.14 -19.29 -27.41
C GLY A 97 -0.98 -20.12 -27.98
N LEU A 98 0.16 -20.18 -27.28
CA LEU A 98 1.32 -20.99 -27.63
C LEU A 98 1.03 -22.45 -27.23
N ARG A 99 0.17 -23.10 -28.01
CA ARG A 99 -0.17 -24.51 -27.87
C ARG A 99 0.92 -25.38 -28.50
N LEU A 100 2.07 -25.48 -27.83
CA LEU A 100 3.04 -26.53 -28.11
C LEU A 100 2.56 -27.78 -27.39
N TRP A 101 1.80 -28.60 -28.11
CA TRP A 101 1.35 -29.92 -27.69
C TRP A 101 2.55 -30.79 -27.29
N ARG A 102 2.57 -31.27 -26.05
CA ARG A 102 3.24 -32.53 -25.71
C ARG A 102 2.11 -33.49 -25.35
N ASP A 103 1.78 -34.35 -26.31
CA ASP A 103 0.86 -35.47 -26.10
C ASP A 103 1.49 -36.40 -25.06
N GLU A 104 0.93 -36.42 -23.85
CA GLU A 104 1.01 -37.61 -23.00
C GLU A 104 -0.41 -38.15 -22.89
N HIS A 105 -0.52 -39.40 -23.33
CA HIS A 105 -1.74 -40.18 -23.40
C HIS A 105 -2.45 -40.20 -22.04
N GLU A 106 -3.69 -39.71 -22.00
CA GLU A 106 -4.63 -40.02 -20.94
C GLU A 106 -5.14 -41.44 -21.18
N ASP A 107 -4.61 -42.40 -20.42
CA ASP A 107 -5.30 -43.66 -20.17
C ASP A 107 -6.56 -43.35 -19.34
N GLU A 108 -7.72 -43.46 -19.97
CA GLU A 108 -9.04 -43.35 -19.33
C GLU A 108 -9.20 -44.48 -18.30
N GLU A 109 -8.86 -44.23 -17.04
CA GLU A 109 -9.33 -45.06 -15.92
C GLU A 109 -10.77 -44.69 -15.56
N GLN A 110 -11.67 -45.52 -16.07
CA GLN A 110 -13.06 -45.61 -15.69
C GLN A 110 -13.21 -45.93 -14.19
N CYS A 111 -13.68 -44.96 -13.41
CA CYS A 111 -14.07 -45.19 -12.01
C CYS A 111 -15.57 -45.50 -11.91
N ASP A 112 -15.87 -46.79 -11.83
CA ASP A 112 -17.15 -47.31 -11.33
C ASP A 112 -17.21 -47.18 -9.80
N GLY A 113 -18.30 -46.60 -9.30
CA GLY A 113 -18.89 -47.00 -8.03
C GLY A 113 -18.24 -46.51 -6.72
N HIS A 114 -19.00 -45.65 -6.05
CA HIS A 114 -19.07 -45.44 -4.59
C HIS A 114 -18.19 -44.37 -3.90
N ASP A 115 -18.92 -43.65 -3.03
CA ASP A 115 -18.51 -42.83 -1.90
C ASP A 115 -18.08 -41.38 -2.19
N CYS A 116 -19.08 -40.52 -2.41
CA CYS A 116 -18.93 -39.07 -2.42
C CYS A 116 -18.60 -38.56 -1.00
N GLN A 117 -17.32 -38.62 -0.63
CA GLN A 117 -16.81 -37.78 0.46
C GLN A 117 -16.68 -36.36 -0.06
N HIS A 118 -17.61 -35.50 0.35
CA HIS A 118 -17.44 -34.06 0.22
C HIS A 118 -16.10 -33.68 0.84
N HIS A 119 -15.19 -33.10 0.03
CA HIS A 119 -13.98 -32.47 0.52
C HIS A 119 -14.38 -31.34 1.48
N GLY A 120 -14.52 -31.69 2.75
CA GLY A 120 -14.65 -30.74 3.83
C GLY A 120 -13.48 -29.78 3.74
N HIS A 121 -13.79 -28.48 3.69
CA HIS A 121 -12.81 -27.43 3.86
C HIS A 121 -12.13 -27.66 5.22
N ARG A 122 -10.97 -28.33 5.19
CA ARG A 122 -10.19 -28.59 6.38
C ARG A 122 -9.67 -27.23 6.82
N HIS A 123 -10.10 -26.78 8.00
CA HIS A 123 -9.64 -25.54 8.59
C HIS A 123 -8.11 -25.54 8.61
N ILE A 124 -7.51 -24.45 8.15
CA ILE A 124 -6.07 -24.20 8.24
C ILE A 124 -5.68 -24.44 9.70
N ASP A 125 -4.78 -25.41 9.92
CA ASP A 125 -4.18 -25.62 11.23
C ASP A 125 -3.52 -24.30 11.66
N ASP A 126 -3.89 -23.80 12.83
CA ASP A 126 -3.58 -22.47 13.40
C ASP A 126 -2.08 -22.34 13.79
N SER A 127 -1.22 -23.13 13.15
CA SER A 127 0.22 -23.11 13.32
C SER A 127 0.80 -21.85 12.68
N LYS A 128 0.99 -20.83 13.51
CA LYS A 128 1.77 -19.61 13.20
C LYS A 128 3.27 -19.93 13.14
N ASP A 129 3.66 -20.87 12.29
CA ASP A 129 5.07 -21.18 12.09
C ASP A 129 5.71 -20.08 11.21
N PRO A 130 6.64 -19.26 11.76
CA PRO A 130 7.29 -18.20 10.99
C PRO A 130 8.18 -18.74 9.86
N SER A 131 8.53 -20.04 9.92
CA SER A 131 9.32 -20.72 8.91
C SER A 131 8.49 -21.19 7.71
N ARG A 132 7.16 -21.17 7.83
CA ARG A 132 6.23 -21.42 6.73
C ARG A 132 6.29 -20.24 5.74
N HIS A 133 6.19 -20.56 4.45
CA HIS A 133 6.06 -19.59 3.37
C HIS A 133 7.22 -18.57 3.30
N LYS A 134 8.47 -19.05 3.45
CA LYS A 134 9.69 -18.21 3.49
C LYS A 134 9.81 -17.24 2.32
N ARG A 135 9.33 -17.63 1.12
CA ARG A 135 9.41 -16.82 -0.11
C ARG A 135 8.30 -15.76 -0.22
N LEU A 136 7.38 -15.66 0.75
CA LEU A 136 6.23 -14.76 0.64
C LEU A 136 6.64 -13.31 0.34
N LEU A 137 7.59 -12.75 1.09
CA LEU A 137 8.09 -11.40 0.82
C LEU A 137 8.69 -11.29 -0.58
N SER A 138 9.50 -12.26 -1.04
CA SER A 138 10.07 -12.22 -2.39
C SER A 138 9.01 -12.24 -3.49
N HIS A 139 7.92 -13.00 -3.32
CA HIS A 139 6.81 -12.97 -4.28
C HIS A 139 6.11 -11.61 -4.27
N CYS A 140 5.85 -11.03 -3.07
CA CYS A 140 5.28 -9.68 -2.98
C CYS A 140 6.19 -8.64 -3.67
N LEU A 141 7.50 -8.68 -3.40
CA LEU A 141 8.49 -7.77 -3.98
C LEU A 141 8.57 -7.92 -5.51
N ARG A 142 8.46 -9.13 -6.04
CA ARG A 142 8.38 -9.37 -7.48
C ARG A 142 7.17 -8.68 -8.09
N ILE A 143 5.98 -8.86 -7.53
CA ILE A 143 4.76 -8.27 -8.09
C ILE A 143 4.85 -6.74 -8.10
N VAL A 144 5.26 -6.14 -6.99
CA VAL A 144 5.36 -4.66 -6.91
C VAL A 144 6.51 -4.10 -7.75
N SER A 145 7.52 -4.91 -8.08
CA SER A 145 8.54 -4.51 -9.06
C SER A 145 8.00 -4.46 -10.50
N LEU A 146 6.99 -5.28 -10.81
CA LEU A 146 6.29 -5.27 -12.10
C LEU A 146 5.24 -4.15 -12.13
N ASP A 147 4.45 -4.01 -11.05
CA ASP A 147 3.44 -2.99 -10.89
C ASP A 147 3.41 -2.41 -9.45
N PRO A 148 4.09 -1.28 -9.21
CA PRO A 148 4.06 -0.57 -7.93
C PRO A 148 2.67 -0.11 -7.49
N PHE A 149 1.69 -0.04 -8.41
CA PHE A 149 0.32 0.40 -8.11
C PHE A 149 -0.58 -0.75 -7.67
N PHE A 150 -0.04 -1.97 -7.60
CA PHE A 150 -0.78 -3.13 -7.15
C PHE A 150 -0.97 -3.10 -5.61
N ASN A 151 -1.80 -2.16 -5.14
CA ASN A 151 -2.01 -1.83 -3.73
C ASN A 151 -2.38 -3.05 -2.86
N TYR A 152 -3.14 -3.99 -3.44
CA TYR A 152 -3.52 -5.22 -2.76
C TYR A 152 -2.33 -6.05 -2.29
N VAL A 153 -1.21 -6.04 -3.01
CA VAL A 153 -0.03 -6.82 -2.65
C VAL A 153 0.60 -6.29 -1.36
N TYR A 154 0.68 -4.97 -1.20
CA TYR A 154 1.18 -4.37 0.03
C TYR A 154 0.29 -4.70 1.22
N LEU A 155 -1.04 -4.57 1.06
CA LEU A 155 -1.99 -4.78 2.15
C LEU A 155 -2.08 -6.26 2.54
N TYR A 156 -2.25 -7.14 1.55
CA TYR A 156 -2.37 -8.58 1.75
C TYR A 156 -1.06 -9.19 2.22
N GLY A 157 0.05 -8.88 1.54
CA GLY A 157 1.37 -9.41 1.88
C GLY A 157 1.80 -9.00 3.28
N ALA A 158 1.65 -7.71 3.64
CA ALA A 158 1.94 -7.25 4.98
C ALA A 158 0.98 -7.84 6.03
N GLY A 159 -0.30 -8.01 5.66
CA GLY A 159 -1.30 -8.73 6.44
C GLY A 159 -0.85 -10.14 6.82
N ALA A 160 -0.52 -10.94 5.81
CA ALA A 160 -0.05 -12.30 5.98
C ALA A 160 1.26 -12.37 6.77
N LEU A 161 2.26 -11.55 6.41
CA LEU A 161 3.56 -11.51 7.08
C LEU A 161 3.42 -11.14 8.56
N ALA A 162 2.71 -10.07 8.89
CA ALA A 162 2.61 -9.63 10.27
C ALA A 162 1.69 -10.53 11.11
N TRP A 163 0.45 -10.79 10.67
CA TRP A 163 -0.56 -11.41 11.54
C TRP A 163 -0.60 -12.93 11.49
N ASN A 164 -0.20 -13.55 10.38
CA ASN A 164 -0.26 -15.01 10.22
C ASN A 164 1.10 -15.67 10.43
N LEU A 165 2.19 -15.02 9.99
CA LEU A 165 3.55 -15.57 10.05
C LEU A 165 4.46 -14.93 11.10
N GLU A 166 3.98 -13.91 11.81
CA GLU A 166 4.74 -13.16 12.83
C GLU A 166 6.04 -12.48 12.32
N ARG A 167 6.22 -12.38 11.00
CA ARG A 167 7.33 -11.71 10.30
C ARG A 167 7.07 -10.21 10.18
N THR A 168 6.98 -9.57 11.33
CA THR A 168 6.57 -8.16 11.46
C THR A 168 7.53 -7.19 10.75
N ASP A 169 8.84 -7.44 10.83
CA ASP A 169 9.83 -6.54 10.21
C ASP A 169 9.75 -6.56 8.68
N GLU A 170 9.49 -7.72 8.08
CA GLU A 170 9.27 -7.86 6.64
C GLU A 170 7.98 -7.19 6.17
N ALA A 171 6.92 -7.27 6.98
CA ALA A 171 5.68 -6.54 6.70
C ALA A 171 5.91 -5.02 6.69
N VAL A 172 6.68 -4.51 7.65
CA VAL A 172 7.07 -3.09 7.73
C VAL A 172 7.93 -2.70 6.52
N GLU A 173 8.87 -3.54 6.10
CA GLU A 173 9.69 -3.32 4.91
C GLU A 173 8.82 -3.18 3.65
N LEU A 174 7.92 -4.13 3.42
CA LEU A 174 7.03 -4.15 2.26
C LEU A 174 6.15 -2.89 2.20
N LEU A 175 5.56 -2.48 3.32
CA LEU A 175 4.71 -1.28 3.38
C LEU A 175 5.52 0.01 3.18
N LYS A 176 6.73 0.10 3.76
CA LYS A 176 7.62 1.26 3.55
C LYS A 176 8.04 1.39 2.09
N LYS A 177 8.32 0.27 1.42
CA LYS A 177 8.60 0.25 -0.02
C LYS A 177 7.42 0.81 -0.81
N GLY A 178 6.20 0.34 -0.52
CA GLY A 178 5.00 0.84 -1.18
C GLY A 178 4.77 2.34 -0.99
N ILE A 179 4.93 2.86 0.24
CA ILE A 179 4.86 4.30 0.50
C ILE A 179 5.90 5.05 -0.34
N SER A 180 7.15 4.59 -0.34
CA SER A 180 8.23 5.24 -1.08
C SER A 180 8.01 5.27 -2.60
N GLU A 181 7.49 4.18 -3.17
CA GLU A 181 7.24 4.09 -4.62
C GLU A 181 6.07 4.97 -5.04
N LEU A 182 5.01 5.01 -4.23
CA LEU A 182 3.83 5.85 -4.49
C LEU A 182 4.13 7.34 -4.26
N ASP A 183 4.93 7.68 -3.24
CA ASP A 183 5.42 9.05 -3.02
C ASP A 183 6.26 9.54 -4.21
N ALA A 184 7.20 8.71 -4.68
CA ALA A 184 8.03 9.03 -5.84
C ALA A 184 7.18 9.19 -7.11
N TYR A 185 6.12 8.38 -7.25
CA TYR A 185 5.22 8.49 -8.38
C TYR A 185 4.40 9.79 -8.34
N HIS A 186 3.78 10.14 -7.22
CA HIS A 186 3.03 11.39 -7.08
C HIS A 186 3.89 12.62 -7.35
N ALA A 187 5.16 12.59 -6.94
CA ALA A 187 6.11 13.67 -7.22
C ALA A 187 6.39 13.85 -8.72
N ASN A 188 6.36 12.77 -9.51
CA ASN A 188 6.75 12.79 -10.92
C ASN A 188 5.57 12.94 -11.90
N PHE A 189 4.37 12.51 -11.52
CA PHE A 189 3.21 12.42 -12.43
C PHE A 189 2.01 13.28 -12.00
N GLY A 190 2.12 13.99 -10.86
CA GLY A 190 1.11 14.97 -10.42
C GLY A 190 -0.19 14.34 -9.91
N ASN A 191 -1.22 15.18 -9.78
CA ASN A 191 -2.52 14.85 -9.19
C ASN A 191 -3.45 14.00 -10.10
N ASP A 192 -2.97 13.55 -11.26
CA ASP A 192 -3.78 12.76 -12.21
C ASP A 192 -4.09 11.35 -11.68
N VAL A 193 -3.42 10.93 -10.61
CA VAL A 193 -3.68 9.64 -9.96
C VAL A 193 -4.36 9.85 -8.62
N ASN A 194 -5.69 9.71 -8.66
CA ASN A 194 -6.56 9.64 -7.50
C ASN A 194 -6.55 8.24 -6.88
N GLU A 195 -5.38 7.67 -6.59
CA GLU A 195 -5.30 6.38 -5.87
C GLU A 195 -4.85 6.63 -4.43
N PRO A 196 -5.80 6.83 -3.50
CA PRO A 196 -5.47 7.22 -2.14
C PRO A 196 -4.85 6.03 -1.37
N TYR A 197 -3.55 6.12 -1.11
CA TYR A 197 -2.72 5.09 -0.45
C TYR A 197 -2.61 5.28 1.08
N TRP A 198 -3.53 6.03 1.68
CA TRP A 198 -3.66 6.14 3.14
C TRP A 198 -3.84 4.75 3.79
N ARG A 199 -4.37 3.75 3.07
CA ARG A 199 -4.52 2.37 3.55
C ARG A 199 -3.19 1.74 3.93
N ILE A 200 -2.14 1.98 3.14
CA ILE A 200 -0.79 1.46 3.41
C ILE A 200 -0.25 2.09 4.70
N ASN A 201 -0.44 3.40 4.86
CA ASN A 201 -0.07 4.11 6.08
C ASN A 201 -0.86 3.62 7.30
N LEU A 202 -2.16 3.36 7.15
CA LEU A 202 -3.01 2.81 8.21
C LEU A 202 -2.54 1.41 8.64
N TYR A 203 -2.25 0.53 7.67
CA TYR A 203 -1.73 -0.82 7.95
C TYR A 203 -0.37 -0.76 8.63
N LEU A 204 0.54 0.09 8.14
CA LEU A 204 1.85 0.28 8.76
C LEU A 204 1.69 0.77 10.22
N SER A 205 0.77 1.68 10.45
CA SER A 205 0.45 2.19 11.79
C SER A 205 -0.07 1.09 12.71
N ALA A 206 -0.98 0.23 12.23
CA ALA A 206 -1.48 -0.91 13.01
C ALA A 206 -0.36 -1.91 13.38
N ILE A 207 0.56 -2.17 12.45
CA ILE A 207 1.71 -3.05 12.70
C ILE A 207 2.68 -2.43 13.71
N LEU A 208 2.99 -1.13 13.56
CA LEU A 208 3.85 -0.40 14.50
C LEU A 208 3.23 -0.30 15.90
N TYR A 209 1.90 -0.15 15.99
CA TYR A 209 1.19 -0.19 17.27
C TYR A 209 1.36 -1.54 17.98
N ARG A 210 1.25 -2.65 17.23
CA ARG A 210 1.44 -4.01 17.77
C ARG A 210 2.86 -4.22 18.27
N LYS A 211 3.86 -3.68 17.57
CA LYS A 211 5.27 -3.72 17.98
C LYS A 211 5.48 -2.76 19.16
N SER A 212 5.19 -3.26 20.36
CA SER A 212 5.22 -2.50 21.63
C SER A 212 6.48 -1.64 21.70
N GLY A 213 6.31 -0.31 21.68
CA GLY A 213 7.40 0.66 21.72
C GLY A 213 7.56 1.54 20.48
N GLU A 214 6.91 1.24 19.35
CA GLU A 214 6.97 2.10 18.14
C GLU A 214 5.80 3.11 18.02
N PHE A 215 5.19 3.50 19.15
CA PHE A 215 4.03 4.42 19.20
C PHE A 215 4.29 5.81 18.58
N LEU A 216 5.47 6.38 18.78
CA LEU A 216 5.84 7.68 18.19
C LEU A 216 5.88 7.57 16.67
N LYS A 217 6.55 6.53 16.14
CA LYS A 217 6.62 6.27 14.70
C LYS A 217 5.25 6.00 14.09
N MET A 218 4.39 5.24 14.78
CA MET A 218 3.00 5.04 14.36
C MET A 218 2.29 6.39 14.19
N THR A 219 2.40 7.27 15.18
CA THR A 219 1.74 8.58 15.15
C THR A 219 2.24 9.42 13.97
N GLU A 220 3.55 9.45 13.73
CA GLU A 220 4.14 10.12 12.56
C GLU A 220 3.60 9.59 11.21
N VAL A 221 3.40 8.27 11.10
CA VAL A 221 2.84 7.64 9.90
C VAL A 221 1.36 8.01 9.72
N LEU A 222 0.56 8.01 10.78
CA LEU A 222 -0.85 8.44 10.71
C LEU A 222 -0.98 9.93 10.38
N GLU A 223 -0.11 10.78 10.92
CA GLU A 223 -0.07 12.20 10.58
C GLU A 223 0.23 12.44 9.09
N LYS A 224 1.06 11.60 8.47
CA LYS A 224 1.25 11.62 7.00
C LYS A 224 -0.03 11.19 6.29
N ALA A 225 -0.68 10.11 6.74
CA ALA A 225 -1.91 9.60 6.13
C ALA A 225 -3.04 10.63 6.12
N VAL A 226 -3.25 11.37 7.21
CA VAL A 226 -4.32 12.37 7.34
C VAL A 226 -4.10 13.59 6.42
N ARG A 227 -2.86 13.86 6.01
CA ARG A 227 -2.52 14.93 5.06
C ARG A 227 -2.79 14.56 3.60
N LEU A 228 -3.02 13.29 3.30
CA LEU A 228 -3.32 12.86 1.93
C LEU A 228 -4.74 13.29 1.52
N PRO A 229 -4.95 13.71 0.25
CA PRO A 229 -6.28 13.98 -0.29
C PRO A 229 -7.22 12.78 -0.10
N GLU A 230 -8.52 13.05 0.11
CA GLU A 230 -9.55 12.02 0.27
C GLU A 230 -9.28 11.01 1.42
N CYS A 231 -8.46 11.37 2.41
CA CYS A 231 -8.23 10.55 3.59
C CYS A 231 -9.54 10.38 4.39
N PRO A 232 -10.04 9.15 4.58
CA PRO A 232 -11.35 8.94 5.17
C PRO A 232 -11.41 9.38 6.63
N THR A 233 -12.60 9.80 7.04
CA THR A 233 -12.92 10.25 8.40
C THR A 233 -12.47 9.28 9.48
N ILE A 234 -12.54 7.97 9.22
CA ILE A 234 -12.10 6.93 10.16
C ILE A 234 -10.60 7.03 10.51
N VAL A 235 -9.73 7.41 9.56
CA VAL A 235 -8.29 7.54 9.83
C VAL A 235 -8.03 8.76 10.71
N LYS A 236 -8.73 9.87 10.44
CA LYS A 236 -8.68 11.08 11.27
C LYS A 236 -9.15 10.80 12.70
N SER A 237 -10.23 10.02 12.87
CA SER A 237 -10.76 9.69 14.19
C SER A 237 -9.84 8.77 14.98
N ILE A 238 -9.17 7.82 14.32
CA ILE A 238 -8.11 7.00 14.94
C ILE A 238 -6.99 7.89 15.48
N LEU A 239 -6.46 8.81 14.67
CA LEU A 239 -5.40 9.73 15.11
C LEU A 239 -5.87 10.64 16.25
N ALA A 240 -7.09 11.18 16.17
CA ALA A 240 -7.67 12.03 17.21
C ALA A 240 -7.78 11.29 18.56
N ASN A 241 -8.20 10.03 18.55
CA ASN A 241 -8.26 9.19 19.75
C ASN A 241 -6.87 8.88 20.31
N ILE A 242 -5.87 8.68 19.45
CA ILE A 242 -4.47 8.48 19.88
C ILE A 242 -3.95 9.74 20.57
N TYR A 243 -4.15 10.93 19.98
CA TYR A 243 -3.78 12.19 20.61
C TYR A 243 -4.48 12.41 21.95
N GLN A 244 -5.75 12.03 22.07
CA GLN A 244 -6.46 12.12 23.35
C GLN A 244 -5.79 11.25 24.42
N LYS A 245 -5.44 9.99 24.09
CA LYS A 245 -4.73 9.08 25.01
C LYS A 245 -3.32 9.55 25.37
N ASP A 246 -2.63 10.21 24.44
CA ASP A 246 -1.28 10.76 24.61
C ASP A 246 -1.27 12.14 25.32
N GLY A 247 -2.44 12.64 25.77
CA GLY A 247 -2.57 13.94 26.44
C GLY A 247 -2.47 15.15 25.52
N LYS A 248 -2.36 14.95 24.20
CA LYS A 248 -2.35 15.99 23.15
C LYS A 248 -3.76 16.50 22.84
N LEU A 249 -4.45 16.98 23.87
CA LEU A 249 -5.88 17.29 23.83
C LEU A 249 -6.24 18.36 22.77
N ALA A 250 -5.38 19.37 22.58
CA ALA A 250 -5.61 20.41 21.57
C ALA A 250 -5.57 19.87 20.13
N GLN A 251 -4.60 18.99 19.82
CA GLN A 251 -4.48 18.37 18.50
C GLN A 251 -5.64 17.40 18.24
N SER A 252 -6.04 16.65 19.28
CA SER A 252 -7.25 15.80 19.23
C SER A 252 -8.49 16.63 18.92
N LEU A 253 -8.69 17.75 19.62
CA LEU A 253 -9.84 18.63 19.43
C LEU A 253 -9.88 19.18 17.99
N GLN A 254 -8.74 19.60 17.44
CA GLN A 254 -8.68 20.11 16.08
C GLN A 254 -9.16 19.05 15.07
N LEU A 255 -8.66 17.81 15.16
CA LEU A 255 -9.10 16.74 14.27
C LEU A 255 -10.59 16.44 14.39
N TRP A 256 -11.16 16.51 15.60
CA TRP A 256 -12.59 16.31 15.78
C TRP A 256 -13.42 17.45 15.19
N ILE A 257 -12.94 18.69 15.24
CA ILE A 257 -13.55 19.83 14.53
C ILE A 257 -13.50 19.59 13.02
N ASP A 258 -12.34 19.22 12.48
CA ASP A 258 -12.19 18.94 11.04
C ASP A 258 -13.11 17.80 10.58
N ILE A 259 -13.31 16.78 11.42
CA ILE A 259 -14.26 15.68 11.17
C ILE A 259 -15.70 16.19 11.19
N TYR A 260 -16.06 17.01 12.19
CA TYR A 260 -17.39 17.58 12.32
C TYR A 260 -17.74 18.50 11.13
N GLU A 261 -16.78 19.27 10.64
CA GLU A 261 -16.96 20.16 9.48
C GLU A 261 -16.90 19.43 8.13
N SER A 262 -16.54 18.14 8.13
CA SER A 262 -16.48 17.35 6.90
C SER A 262 -17.87 17.05 6.34
N LYS A 263 -17.94 16.71 5.04
CA LYS A 263 -19.19 16.32 4.37
C LYS A 263 -19.72 14.94 4.82
N ASP A 264 -18.98 14.19 5.63
CA ASP A 264 -19.35 12.87 6.10
C ASP A 264 -20.24 12.95 7.34
N THR A 265 -21.55 12.86 7.13
CA THR A 265 -22.55 12.99 8.20
C THR A 265 -22.55 11.81 9.16
N SER A 266 -21.95 10.67 8.81
CA SER A 266 -21.97 9.45 9.64
C SER A 266 -21.21 9.63 10.96
N TYR A 267 -20.19 10.51 10.99
CA TYR A 267 -19.37 10.79 12.16
C TYR A 267 -19.79 12.06 12.93
N HIS A 268 -20.76 12.82 12.42
CA HIS A 268 -21.07 14.17 12.89
C HIS A 268 -21.51 14.20 14.38
N SER A 269 -22.43 13.30 14.77
CA SER A 269 -22.90 13.19 16.16
C SER A 269 -21.80 12.75 17.12
N HIS A 270 -20.95 11.80 16.68
CA HIS A 270 -19.83 11.32 17.47
C HIS A 270 -18.77 12.41 17.67
N ALA A 271 -18.44 13.14 16.60
CA ALA A 271 -17.50 14.26 16.65
C ALA A 271 -18.01 15.39 17.55
N ALA A 272 -19.30 15.73 17.49
CA ALA A 272 -19.91 16.73 18.38
C ALA A 272 -19.77 16.35 19.87
N ALA A 273 -20.03 15.08 20.20
CA ALA A 273 -19.86 14.57 21.55
C ALA A 273 -18.39 14.68 22.01
N LYS A 274 -17.44 14.31 21.14
CA LYS A 274 -16.01 14.38 21.40
C LYS A 274 -15.49 15.82 21.58
N ILE A 275 -15.96 16.75 20.75
CA ILE A 275 -15.65 18.19 20.88
C ILE A 275 -16.11 18.70 22.24
N THR A 276 -17.34 18.34 22.66
CA THR A 276 -17.89 18.75 23.95
C THR A 276 -17.08 18.17 25.11
N GLU A 277 -16.75 16.88 25.06
CA GLU A 277 -15.90 16.20 26.05
C GLU A 277 -14.55 16.92 26.20
N LEU A 278 -13.83 17.13 25.11
CA LEU A 278 -12.50 17.74 25.12
C LEU A 278 -12.51 19.19 25.57
N ARG A 279 -13.53 19.97 25.18
CA ARG A 279 -13.70 21.37 25.64
C ARG A 279 -13.92 21.48 27.14
N ASN A 280 -14.45 20.44 27.79
CA ASN A 280 -14.58 20.42 29.24
C ASN A 280 -13.27 20.03 29.94
N ILE A 281 -12.44 19.19 29.32
CA ILE A 281 -11.18 18.70 29.90
C ILE A 281 -10.03 19.72 29.74
N ILE A 282 -9.95 20.41 28.60
CA ILE A 282 -8.84 21.34 28.31
C ILE A 282 -8.73 22.49 29.34
N PRO A 283 -9.82 23.17 29.74
CA PRO A 283 -9.75 24.22 30.77
C PRO A 283 -9.29 23.71 32.14
N LEU A 284 -9.48 22.42 32.44
CA LEU A 284 -9.11 21.81 33.71
C LEU A 284 -7.63 21.37 33.77
N THR A 285 -6.96 21.29 32.62
CA THR A 285 -5.59 20.78 32.48
C THR A 285 -4.55 21.86 32.24
N LEU A 286 -4.96 23.06 31.78
CA LEU A 286 -4.10 24.23 31.74
C LEU A 286 -4.11 24.92 33.11
N PRO A 287 -2.95 25.29 33.69
CA PRO A 287 -2.94 26.08 34.90
C PRO A 287 -3.71 27.37 34.65
N SER A 288 -4.79 27.57 35.40
CA SER A 288 -5.53 28.82 35.42
C SER A 288 -4.53 29.96 35.61
N PRO A 289 -4.56 31.03 34.79
CA PRO A 289 -3.78 32.23 35.12
C PRO A 289 -4.23 32.64 36.50
N ARG A 290 -3.32 32.60 37.49
CA ARG A 290 -3.61 32.87 38.90
C ARG A 290 -4.39 34.19 38.97
N ARG A 291 -5.71 34.09 39.14
CA ARG A 291 -6.57 35.21 39.46
C ARG A 291 -6.34 35.48 40.95
N GLY A 292 -5.36 36.33 41.24
CA GLY A 292 -5.00 36.64 42.62
C GLY A 292 -3.67 37.35 42.76
N GLU A 293 -3.50 38.48 42.06
CA GLU A 293 -2.55 39.52 42.51
C GLU A 293 -3.13 40.89 42.11
N ASP A 294 -4.26 41.22 42.72
CA ASP A 294 -4.70 42.61 42.84
C ASP A 294 -4.90 42.92 44.33
N THR A 295 -4.49 44.13 44.69
CA THR A 295 -4.71 44.87 45.96
C THR A 295 -3.69 44.67 47.08
N LYS A 296 -2.61 45.47 47.01
CA LYS A 296 -2.21 46.37 48.12
C LYS A 296 -1.30 47.49 47.61
N ALA A 297 -1.90 48.64 47.30
CA ALA A 297 -1.32 49.96 47.52
C ALA A 297 -2.39 51.03 47.22
N GLY A 298 -3.31 51.20 48.18
CA GLY A 298 -4.11 52.41 48.25
C GLY A 298 -3.28 53.55 48.83
N GLY A 299 -3.26 54.67 48.11
CA GLY A 299 -3.31 56.02 48.68
C GLY A 299 -2.04 56.61 49.28
N LEU A 300 -1.47 57.59 48.59
CA LEU A 300 -1.26 58.89 49.22
C LEU A 300 -1.22 60.01 48.18
N LEU A 301 -2.20 60.90 48.33
CA LEU A 301 -2.27 62.25 47.79
C LEU A 301 -1.00 63.04 48.15
N SER A 302 -0.41 63.69 47.16
CA SER A 302 0.00 65.10 47.29
C SER A 302 0.59 65.61 45.97
N SER A 303 -0.17 66.45 45.28
CA SER A 303 0.40 67.44 44.36
C SER A 303 1.16 68.49 45.18
N PRO A 304 2.25 69.04 44.64
CA PRO A 304 2.40 70.48 44.70
C PRO A 304 2.81 71.13 43.38
N ARG A 305 2.39 72.39 43.30
CA ARG A 305 2.63 73.45 42.33
C ARG A 305 4.11 73.73 41.99
N ARG A 306 4.32 74.13 40.73
CA ARG A 306 5.01 75.35 40.23
C ARG A 306 6.54 75.49 40.39
N GLY A 307 7.20 75.83 39.26
CA GLY A 307 8.50 76.50 39.15
C GLY A 307 9.37 75.87 38.05
N GLU A 308 9.60 76.57 36.93
CA GLU A 308 10.95 77.07 36.48
C GLU A 308 11.78 75.93 35.84
N ASP A 309 12.21 75.92 34.58
CA ASP A 309 12.49 76.93 33.53
C ASP A 309 12.11 76.41 32.13
#